data_AF-A0A7W0NQE3-F1
#
_entry.id   AF-A0A7W0NQE3-F1
#
_cell.length_a   1.000
_cell.length_b   1.000
_cell.length_c   1.000
_cell.angle_alpha   90.00
_cell.angle_beta   90.00
_cell.angle_gamma   90.00
#
_symmetry.space_group_name_H-M   'P 1'
#
loop_
_entity.id
_entity.type
_entity.pdbx_description
1 polymer ?
#
loop_
_entity_poly.entity_id
_entity_poly.type
_entity_poly.pdbx_seq_one_letter_code
_entity_poly.pdbx_strand_id
1 'polypeptide(L)' 'MKRPGLLKNMTELSAALGVSTTFIKRMKYAGFEMPGGVSTEAWALRWLKDHPHFRQKDYLRPPLNGSVQCGA' A
#
# COMPACT_ATOMS: atom_id res chain seq x y z
N MET A 1 13.13 -1.96 -19.36
CA MET A 1 12.84 -3.27 -18.71
C MET A 1 12.82 -3.08 -17.20
N LYS A 2 11.66 -3.14 -16.53
CA LYS A 2 11.58 -3.08 -15.06
C LYS A 2 11.93 -4.48 -14.51
N ARG A 3 13.03 -4.61 -13.78
CA ARG A 3 13.45 -5.88 -13.14
C ARG A 3 12.46 -6.24 -12.01
N PRO A 4 11.76 -7.38 -12.07
CA PRO A 4 10.73 -7.76 -11.08
C PRO A 4 11.31 -8.23 -9.73
N GLY A 5 12.63 -8.40 -9.61
CA GLY A 5 13.28 -8.95 -8.42
C GLY A 5 13.94 -7.94 -7.47
N LEU A 6 13.85 -6.64 -7.73
CA LEU A 6 14.45 -5.65 -6.82
C LEU A 6 13.56 -5.45 -5.60
N LEU A 7 14.08 -5.75 -4.41
CA LEU A 7 13.45 -5.39 -3.14
C LEU A 7 13.42 -3.87 -3.05
N LYS A 8 12.22 -3.31 -2.92
CA LYS A 8 11.98 -1.88 -2.85
C LYS A 8 11.47 -1.52 -1.46
N ASN A 9 11.98 -0.43 -0.91
CA ASN A 9 11.41 0.18 0.29
C ASN A 9 10.01 0.72 -0.03
N MET A 10 9.20 1.04 0.99
CA MET A 10 7.83 1.54 0.78
C MET A 10 7.75 2.71 -0.21
N THR A 11 8.69 3.66 -0.15
CA THR A 11 8.73 4.84 -1.04
C THR A 11 9.02 4.46 -2.49
N GLU A 12 9.98 3.58 -2.71
CA GLU A 12 10.35 3.11 -4.05
C GLU A 12 9.28 2.19 -4.63
N LEU A 13 8.67 1.36 -3.78
CA LEU A 13 7.58 0.47 -4.15
C LEU A 13 6.34 1.28 -4.54
N SER A 14 5.99 2.31 -3.75
CA SER A 14 4.87 3.19 -4.04
C SER A 14 5.11 3.97 -5.32
N ALA A 15 6.31 4.53 -5.52
CA ALA A 15 6.66 5.22 -6.75
C ALA A 15 6.60 4.30 -7.98
N ALA A 16 7.06 3.05 -7.84
CA ALA A 16 7.08 2.14 -8.97
C ALA A 16 5.71 1.59 -9.35
N LEU A 17 4.81 1.43 -8.38
CA LEU A 17 3.39 1.11 -8.56
C LEU A 17 2.54 2.33 -8.94
N GLY A 18 3.07 3.55 -8.83
CA GLY A 18 2.33 4.79 -9.06
C GLY A 18 1.28 5.10 -7.98
N VAL A 19 1.45 4.56 -6.77
CA VAL A 19 0.54 4.77 -5.63
C VAL A 19 1.21 5.58 -4.53
N SER A 20 0.43 6.07 -3.57
CA SER A 20 0.96 6.79 -2.40
C SER A 20 1.63 5.84 -1.40
N THR A 21 2.62 6.31 -0.64
CA THR A 21 3.21 5.54 0.48
C THR A 21 2.18 5.14 1.53
N THR A 22 1.15 5.98 1.74
CA THR A 22 -0.01 5.65 2.59
C THR A 22 -0.78 4.43 2.09
N PHE A 23 -0.87 4.21 0.77
CA PHE A 23 -1.51 3.03 0.19
C PHE A 23 -0.76 1.75 0.60
N ILE A 24 0.58 1.76 0.49
CA ILE A 24 1.42 0.63 0.89
C ILE A 24 1.31 0.36 2.40
N LYS A 25 1.24 1.41 3.24
CA LYS A 25 0.97 1.25 4.67
C LYS A 25 -0.39 0.57 4.92
N ARG A 26 -1.42 0.97 4.18
CA ARG A 26 -2.77 0.38 4.29
C ARG A 26 -2.84 -1.05 3.79
N MET A 27 -2.11 -1.39 2.72
CA MET A 27 -1.93 -2.78 2.31
C MET A 27 -1.31 -3.59 3.45
N LYS A 28 -0.26 -3.06 4.11
CA LYS A 28 0.36 -3.72 5.27
C LYS A 28 -0.63 -3.93 6.40
N TYR A 29 -1.49 -2.96 6.70
CA TYR A 29 -2.58 -3.12 7.68
C TYR A 29 -3.62 -4.16 7.26
N ALA A 30 -3.88 -4.31 5.97
CA ALA A 30 -4.79 -5.31 5.42
C ALA A 30 -4.19 -6.73 5.36
N GLY A 31 -2.94 -6.92 5.79
CA GLY A 31 -2.26 -8.22 5.83
C GLY A 31 -1.20 -8.42 4.75
N PHE A 32 -0.80 -7.37 4.03
CA PHE A 32 0.34 -7.47 3.11
C PHE A 32 1.66 -7.63 3.86
N GLU A 33 2.31 -8.77 3.65
CA GLU A 33 3.58 -9.09 4.28
C GLU A 33 4.75 -8.34 3.62
N MET A 34 5.46 -7.54 4.42
CA MET A 34 6.69 -6.85 4.05
C MET A 34 7.82 -7.23 5.02
N PRO A 35 8.45 -8.39 4.83
CA PRO A 35 9.57 -8.81 5.66
C PRO A 35 10.73 -7.81 5.52
N GLY A 36 11.25 -7.31 6.65
CA GLY A 36 12.30 -6.29 6.67
C GLY A 36 11.87 -4.91 6.16
N GLY A 37 10.57 -4.65 5.99
CA GLY A 37 10.05 -3.36 5.52
C GLY A 37 10.21 -3.10 4.02
N VAL A 38 10.60 -4.12 3.26
CA VAL A 38 10.76 -4.09 1.80
C VAL A 38 9.84 -5.10 1.13
N SER A 39 9.48 -4.86 -0.13
CA SER A 39 8.76 -5.82 -0.96
C SER A 39 9.01 -5.57 -2.44
N THR A 40 8.60 -6.51 -3.30
CA THR A 40 8.75 -6.38 -4.76
C THR A 40 7.45 -5.90 -5.40
N GLU A 41 7.59 -5.24 -6.55
CA GLU A 41 6.45 -4.74 -7.34
C GLU A 41 5.52 -5.89 -7.77
N ALA A 42 6.11 -7.02 -8.18
CA ALA A 42 5.37 -8.22 -8.55
C ALA A 42 4.60 -8.83 -7.37
N TRP A 43 5.19 -8.83 -6.16
CA TRP A 43 4.53 -9.33 -4.96
C TRP A 43 3.33 -8.46 -4.56
N ALA A 44 3.51 -7.14 -4.56
CA ALA A 44 2.44 -6.19 -4.32
C ALA A 44 1.30 -6.34 -5.34
N LEU A 45 1.61 -6.48 -6.63
CA LEU A 45 0.62 -6.71 -7.68
C LEU A 45 -0.10 -8.05 -7.53
N ARG A 46 0.61 -9.11 -7.13
CA ARG A 46 -0.01 -10.42 -6.84
C ARG A 46 -0.99 -10.31 -5.68
N TRP A 47 -0.59 -9.66 -4.60
CA TRP A 47 -1.48 -9.44 -3.46
C TRP A 47 -2.72 -8.62 -3.84
N LEU A 48 -2.57 -7.57 -4.67
CA LEU A 48 -3.72 -6.80 -5.16
C LEU A 48 -4.67 -7.63 -6.04
N LYS A 49 -4.15 -8.62 -6.78
CA LYS A 49 -4.98 -9.57 -7.54
C LYS A 49 -5.74 -10.55 -6.63
N ASP A 50 -5.09 -11.02 -5.56
CA ASP A 50 -5.71 -11.89 -4.56
C ASP A 50 -6.73 -11.14 -3.68
N HIS A 51 -6.54 -9.84 -3.50
CA HIS A 51 -7.41 -8.97 -2.70
C HIS A 51 -8.11 -7.90 -3.58
N PRO A 52 -8.98 -8.29 -4.53
CA PRO A 52 -9.66 -7.33 -5.42
C PRO A 52 -10.64 -6.42 -4.66
N HIS A 53 -11.06 -6.80 -3.46
CA HIS A 53 -11.90 -5.98 -2.58
C HIS A 53 -11.09 -5.01 -1.72
N PHE A 54 -9.75 -5.09 -1.74
CA PHE A 54 -8.92 -4.14 -1.02
C PHE A 54 -9.15 -2.74 -1.58
N ARG A 55 -9.64 -1.86 -0.71
CA ARG A 55 -9.88 -0.46 -1.05
C ARG A 55 -9.20 0.38 0.00
N GLN A 56 -8.34 1.29 -0.47
CA GLN A 56 -7.58 2.16 0.41
C GLN A 56 -8.48 2.83 1.46
N LYS A 57 -9.66 3.31 1.07
CA LYS A 57 -10.61 4.04 1.93
C LYS A 57 -11.07 3.24 3.16
N ASP A 58 -11.23 1.92 3.04
CA ASP A 58 -11.69 1.06 4.12
C ASP A 58 -10.64 0.90 5.23
N TYR A 59 -9.37 1.20 4.91
CA TYR A 59 -8.24 1.18 5.84
C TYR A 59 -7.80 2.60 6.21
N LEU A 60 -8.76 3.48 6.50
CA LEU A 60 -8.48 4.83 7.01
C LEU A 60 -7.75 4.74 8.36
N ARG A 61 -6.59 5.40 8.44
CA ARG A 61 -5.99 5.72 9.73
C ARG A 61 -7.02 6.55 10.49
N PRO A 62 -7.42 6.18 11.72
CA PRO A 62 -8.24 7.07 12.52
C PRO A 62 -7.53 8.41 12.65
N PRO A 63 -8.24 9.54 12.53
CA PRO A 63 -7.62 10.85 12.57
C PRO A 63 -6.90 11.02 13.91
N LEU A 64 -5.58 11.26 13.84
CA LEU A 64 -4.84 11.76 14.99
C LEU A 64 -5.21 13.23 15.13
N ASN A 65 -6.11 13.53 16.06
CA ASN A 65 -6.68 14.85 16.36
C ASN A 65 -7.63 15.48 15.32
N GLY A 66 -8.93 15.32 15.56
CA GLY A 66 -9.82 16.47 15.76
C GLY A 66 -10.03 17.49 14.64
N SER A 67 -10.06 17.11 13.36
CA SER A 67 -10.54 18.00 12.30
C SER A 67 -11.55 17.32 11.38
N VAL A 68 -12.78 17.82 11.54
CA VAL A 68 -13.98 17.72 10.70
C VAL A 68 -13.66 17.87 9.21
N GLN A 69 -14.35 17.10 8.37
CA GLN A 69 -15.03 17.48 7.10
C GLN A 69 -15.22 16.23 6.22
N CYS A 70 -16.27 16.01 5.42
CA CYS A 70 -17.65 16.50 5.27
C CYS A 70 -18.23 15.77 4.03
N GLY A 71 -19.54 15.49 4.02
CA GLY A 71 -20.38 15.31 2.81
C GLY A 71 -20.32 13.94 2.11
N ALA A 72 -21.42 13.30 1.71
CA ALA A 72 -22.81 13.74 1.54
C ALA A 72 -23.78 12.61 1.91
#